data_AF-I2J4T5-F1
#
_entry.id   AF-I2J4T5-F1
#
_cell.length_a   1.000
_cell.length_b   1.000
_cell.length_c   1.000
_cell.angle_alpha   90.00
_cell.angle_beta   90.00
_cell.angle_gamma   90.00
#
_symmetry.space_group_name_H-M   'P 1'
#
loop_
_entity.id
_entity.type
_entity.pdbx_description
1 polymer ?
#
loop_
_entity_poly.entity_id
_entity_poly.type
_entity_poly.pdbx_seq_one_letter_code
_entity_poly.pdbx_strand_id
1 'polypeptide(L)'
;MVPAGNYTVGEVDDEGHLKSTDPTTGKVIEGDKNVTYVYKLKETPAEPKGNVYVHYVDTEGKTIKSDVTDEDAQPVDKDYDTVVDNRPQEIEFEGKTYELVPAGNYTVGEVDDEGHLKSTDPTTGKVIEGDKNVTYVYKLKETPDKPVEPTPDKPVDQLQTTCRANSRNL
;
A
#
# COMPACT_ATOMS: atom_id res chain seq x y z
N MET A 1 25.95 25.91 -23.34
CA MET A 1 25.51 26.60 -24.56
C MET A 1 24.69 25.64 -25.41
N VAL A 2 23.89 26.17 -26.34
CA VAL A 2 23.26 25.35 -27.38
C VAL A 2 24.31 24.98 -28.45
N PRO A 3 24.19 23.85 -29.17
CA PRO A 3 25.05 23.58 -30.32
C PRO A 3 24.83 24.61 -31.44
N ALA A 4 25.75 24.71 -32.40
CA ALA A 4 25.55 25.55 -33.57
C ALA A 4 24.32 25.13 -34.37
N GLY A 5 23.57 26.11 -34.89
CA GLY A 5 22.37 25.84 -35.69
C GLY A 5 21.35 26.97 -35.69
N ASN A 6 20.20 26.72 -36.32
CA ASN A 6 19.10 27.67 -36.40
C ASN A 6 18.11 27.47 -35.25
N TYR A 7 17.92 28.52 -34.46
CA TYR A 7 16.95 28.61 -33.38
C TYR A 7 15.87 29.64 -33.71
N THR A 8 14.81 29.69 -32.91
CA THR A 8 13.75 30.72 -33.04
C THR A 8 14.29 32.15 -32.91
N VAL A 9 15.43 32.31 -32.22
CA VAL A 9 16.13 33.60 -32.04
C VAL A 9 17.15 33.91 -33.15
N GLY A 10 17.44 32.95 -34.05
CA GLY A 10 18.39 33.10 -35.16
C GLY A 10 19.49 32.03 -35.20
N GLU A 11 20.48 32.22 -36.07
CA GLU A 11 21.61 31.30 -36.24
C GLU A 11 22.67 31.51 -35.16
N VAL A 12 23.10 30.41 -34.54
CA VAL A 12 24.03 30.39 -33.42
C VAL A 12 25.31 29.63 -33.80
N ASP A 13 26.46 30.09 -33.35
CA ASP A 13 27.76 29.42 -33.53
C ASP A 13 28.06 28.36 -32.45
N ASP A 14 29.23 27.71 -32.55
CA ASP A 14 29.63 26.62 -31.64
C ASP A 14 29.80 27.07 -30.18
N GLU A 15 29.97 28.38 -29.96
CA GLU A 15 30.08 29.00 -28.63
C GLU A 15 28.72 29.47 -28.09
N GLY A 16 27.62 29.21 -28.82
CA GLY A 16 26.30 29.68 -28.43
C GLY A 16 26.06 31.17 -28.71
N HIS A 17 26.95 31.86 -29.43
CA HIS A 17 26.79 33.26 -29.78
C HIS A 17 25.87 33.43 -31.01
N LEU A 18 24.98 34.41 -30.93
CA LEU A 18 24.02 34.70 -31.99
C LEU A 18 24.71 35.47 -33.12
N LYS A 19 24.80 34.89 -34.32
CA LYS A 19 25.58 35.44 -35.44
C LYS A 19 25.06 36.79 -35.96
N SER A 20 23.84 37.20 -35.60
CA SER A 20 23.28 38.51 -35.93
C SER A 20 23.74 39.63 -34.99
N THR A 21 24.53 39.32 -33.96
CA THR A 21 25.01 40.29 -32.96
C THR A 21 26.50 40.61 -33.13
N ASP A 22 27.00 41.60 -32.36
CA ASP A 22 28.38 42.04 -32.50
C ASP A 22 29.38 40.92 -32.19
N PRO A 23 30.55 40.90 -32.85
CA PRO A 23 31.57 39.90 -32.58
C PRO A 23 31.96 39.84 -31.11
N THR A 24 32.21 38.64 -30.61
CA THR A 24 32.65 38.39 -29.23
C THR A 24 34.04 38.94 -28.94
N THR A 25 34.81 39.34 -29.97
CA THR A 25 36.13 39.94 -29.86
C THR A 25 36.31 41.13 -30.83
N GLY A 26 37.07 42.16 -30.43
CA GLY A 26 37.39 43.30 -31.30
C GLY A 26 37.82 44.56 -30.54
N LYS A 27 38.18 45.63 -31.28
CA LYS A 27 38.46 46.95 -30.69
C LYS A 27 37.15 47.67 -30.32
N VAL A 28 37.10 48.27 -29.15
CA VAL A 28 35.99 49.15 -28.74
C VAL A 28 36.09 50.45 -29.54
N ILE A 29 34.96 50.90 -30.08
CA ILE A 29 34.82 52.15 -30.86
C ILE A 29 33.68 52.98 -30.25
N GLU A 30 33.58 54.26 -30.65
CA GLU A 30 32.48 55.14 -30.23
C GLU A 30 31.14 54.59 -30.76
N GLY A 31 30.20 54.33 -29.85
CA GLY A 31 28.91 53.67 -30.12
C GLY A 31 28.68 52.41 -29.26
N ASP A 32 27.45 51.90 -29.26
CA ASP A 32 27.08 50.72 -28.48
C ASP A 32 27.45 49.42 -29.20
N LYS A 33 27.91 48.42 -28.45
CA LYS A 33 28.08 47.04 -28.92
C LYS A 33 27.22 46.09 -28.11
N ASN A 34 26.51 45.19 -28.78
CA ASN A 34 25.61 44.22 -28.18
C ASN A 34 26.00 42.82 -28.65
N VAL A 35 26.45 41.98 -27.71
CA VAL A 35 26.81 40.58 -27.94
C VAL A 35 25.81 39.71 -27.21
N THR A 36 25.12 38.81 -27.92
CA THR A 36 24.08 37.94 -27.33
C THR A 36 24.48 36.48 -27.37
N TYR A 37 24.34 35.80 -26.23
CA TYR A 37 24.54 34.35 -26.11
C TYR A 37 23.21 33.64 -25.86
N VAL A 38 23.03 32.50 -26.51
CA VAL A 38 21.86 31.64 -26.38
C VAL A 38 22.21 30.42 -25.52
N TYR A 39 21.44 30.23 -24.47
CA TYR A 39 21.61 29.13 -23.52
C TYR A 39 20.48 28.13 -23.66
N LYS A 40 20.82 26.84 -23.57
CA LYS A 40 19.82 25.80 -23.35
C LYS A 40 19.49 25.79 -21.86
N LEU A 41 18.22 25.94 -21.51
CA LEU A 41 17.79 25.69 -20.14
C LEU A 41 18.12 24.22 -19.80
N LYS A 42 18.86 24.02 -18.72
CA LYS A 42 19.12 22.67 -18.21
C LYS A 42 17.93 22.28 -17.35
N GLU A 43 17.07 21.39 -17.85
CA GLU A 43 16.00 20.81 -17.05
C GLU A 43 16.61 20.06 -15.86
N THR A 44 16.14 20.34 -14.65
CA THR A 44 16.41 19.51 -13.48
C THR A 44 15.64 18.20 -13.65
N PRO A 45 16.29 17.03 -13.58
CA PRO A 45 15.58 15.76 -13.59
C PRO A 45 14.52 15.76 -12.49
N ALA A 46 13.32 15.27 -12.78
CA ALA A 46 12.34 15.01 -11.73
C ALA A 46 12.94 14.02 -10.73
N GLU A 47 12.79 14.28 -9.44
CA GLU A 47 13.20 13.34 -8.40
C GLU A 47 12.36 12.06 -8.53
N PRO A 48 12.97 10.87 -8.39
CA PRO A 48 12.23 9.62 -8.43
C PRO A 48 11.23 9.58 -7.27
N LYS A 49 10.06 8.99 -7.54
CA LYS A 49 8.95 8.93 -6.60
C LYS A 49 8.36 7.53 -6.56
N GLY A 50 7.70 7.22 -5.46
CA GLY A 50 7.03 5.95 -5.28
C GLY A 50 5.69 6.03 -4.58
N ASN A 51 5.01 4.91 -4.60
CA ASN A 51 3.70 4.70 -4.01
C ASN A 51 3.68 3.43 -3.15
N VAL A 52 2.80 3.40 -2.16
CA VAL A 52 2.52 2.20 -1.35
C VAL A 52 1.01 2.00 -1.34
N TYR A 53 0.57 0.82 -1.78
CA TYR A 53 -0.83 0.42 -1.83
C TYR A 53 -1.09 -0.75 -0.88
N VAL A 54 -2.28 -0.76 -0.27
CA VAL A 54 -2.71 -1.82 0.64
C VAL A 54 -3.98 -2.50 0.11
N HIS A 55 -3.92 -3.82 0.03
CA HIS A 55 -4.99 -4.70 -0.42
C HIS A 55 -5.56 -5.52 0.72
N TYR A 56 -6.85 -5.85 0.63
CA TYR A 56 -7.56 -6.63 1.65
C TYR A 56 -8.29 -7.79 1.00
N VAL A 57 -7.82 -9.01 1.28
CA VAL A 57 -8.38 -10.24 0.70
C VAL A 57 -8.82 -11.22 1.77
N ASP A 58 -9.78 -12.09 1.44
CA ASP A 58 -10.07 -13.25 2.27
C ASP A 58 -9.05 -14.39 2.05
N THR A 59 -9.19 -15.48 2.80
CA THR A 59 -8.29 -16.66 2.71
C THR A 59 -8.29 -17.34 1.35
N GLU A 60 -9.29 -17.08 0.49
CA GLU A 60 -9.42 -17.60 -0.87
C GLU A 60 -8.96 -16.60 -1.95
N GLY A 61 -8.53 -15.39 -1.54
CA GLY A 61 -8.03 -14.35 -2.42
C GLY A 61 -9.10 -13.42 -2.97
N LYS A 62 -10.34 -13.46 -2.46
CA LYS A 62 -11.38 -12.51 -2.83
C LYS A 62 -11.11 -11.16 -2.17
N THR A 63 -11.10 -10.08 -2.93
CA THR A 63 -11.07 -8.72 -2.38
C THR A 63 -12.34 -8.44 -1.57
N ILE A 64 -12.17 -8.07 -0.30
CA ILE A 64 -13.26 -7.82 0.65
C ILE A 64 -13.35 -6.35 1.10
N LYS A 65 -12.43 -5.49 0.65
CA LYS A 65 -12.46 -4.05 0.83
C LYS A 65 -11.67 -3.41 -0.31
N SER A 66 -12.07 -2.22 -0.75
CA SER A 66 -11.32 -1.47 -1.75
C SER A 66 -9.88 -1.22 -1.29
N ASP A 67 -8.97 -1.26 -2.25
CA ASP A 67 -7.57 -0.90 -2.04
C ASP A 67 -7.44 0.54 -1.54
N VAL A 68 -6.43 0.78 -0.72
CA VAL A 68 -6.11 2.12 -0.21
C VAL A 68 -4.68 2.50 -0.55
N THR A 69 -4.47 3.78 -0.81
CA THR A 69 -3.14 4.36 -0.96
C THR A 69 -2.63 4.77 0.41
N ASP A 70 -1.52 4.17 0.83
CA ASP A 70 -0.80 4.52 2.04
C ASP A 70 0.15 5.70 1.75
N GLU A 71 0.89 5.61 0.64
CA GLU A 71 1.78 6.66 0.16
C GLU A 71 1.55 6.96 -1.33
N ASP A 72 1.45 8.24 -1.68
CA ASP A 72 1.21 8.72 -3.05
C ASP A 72 2.31 9.68 -3.50
N ALA A 73 3.00 9.34 -4.60
CA ALA A 73 4.02 10.15 -5.24
C ALA A 73 5.07 10.75 -4.27
N GLN A 74 5.46 9.96 -3.27
CA GLN A 74 6.38 10.37 -2.21
C GLN A 74 7.85 10.25 -2.64
N PRO A 75 8.75 11.03 -2.03
CA PRO A 75 10.18 10.85 -2.22
C PRO A 75 10.62 9.44 -1.84
N VAL A 76 11.57 8.90 -2.61
CA VAL A 76 12.30 7.68 -2.24
C VAL A 76 12.96 7.85 -0.86
N ASP A 77 13.11 6.76 -0.12
CA ASP A 77 13.66 6.66 1.23
C ASP A 77 12.79 7.17 2.38
N LYS A 78 11.61 7.76 2.08
CA LYS A 78 10.58 8.05 3.10
C LYS A 78 10.12 6.74 3.77
N ASP A 79 10.07 6.73 5.10
CA ASP A 79 9.54 5.58 5.85
C ASP A 79 8.02 5.50 5.74
N TYR A 80 7.47 4.28 5.65
CA TYR A 80 6.05 3.98 5.70
C TYR A 80 5.75 2.84 6.68
N ASP A 81 4.53 2.82 7.24
CA ASP A 81 4.06 1.82 8.20
C ASP A 81 2.56 1.52 8.04
N THR A 82 2.26 0.54 7.19
CA THR A 82 0.86 0.13 6.93
C THR A 82 0.22 -0.60 8.12
N VAL A 83 1.01 -1.09 9.09
CA VAL A 83 0.48 -1.74 10.31
C VAL A 83 -0.29 -0.73 11.16
N VAL A 84 0.21 0.51 11.20
CA VAL A 84 -0.40 1.59 11.96
C VAL A 84 -1.51 2.26 11.14
N ASP A 85 -1.26 2.53 9.86
CA ASP A 85 -2.10 3.42 9.07
C ASP A 85 -3.29 2.70 8.42
N ASN A 86 -3.11 1.46 7.96
CA ASN A 86 -4.04 0.82 7.03
C ASN A 86 -4.29 -0.68 7.33
N ARG A 87 -4.30 -1.06 8.61
CA ARG A 87 -4.57 -2.44 9.06
C ARG A 87 -5.75 -2.55 10.05
N PRO A 88 -7.01 -2.43 9.59
CA PRO A 88 -8.17 -2.62 10.45
C PRO A 88 -8.24 -4.08 10.94
N GLN A 89 -8.62 -4.26 12.21
CA GLN A 89 -8.78 -5.60 12.80
C GLN A 89 -9.98 -6.36 12.21
N GLU A 90 -11.04 -5.63 11.86
CA GLU A 90 -12.27 -6.18 11.29
C GLU A 90 -12.72 -5.41 10.06
N ILE A 91 -13.31 -6.11 9.10
CA ILE A 91 -13.88 -5.56 7.86
C ILE A 91 -15.31 -6.08 7.69
N GLU A 92 -16.24 -5.19 7.36
CA GLU A 92 -17.60 -5.57 6.94
C GLU A 92 -17.67 -5.65 5.41
N PHE A 93 -18.11 -6.79 4.89
CA PHE A 93 -18.24 -7.01 3.45
C PHE A 93 -19.39 -7.97 3.16
N GLU A 94 -20.30 -7.58 2.25
CA GLU A 94 -21.48 -8.37 1.88
C GLU A 94 -22.34 -8.83 3.09
N GLY A 95 -22.45 -7.99 4.13
CA GLY A 95 -23.21 -8.30 5.34
C GLY A 95 -22.55 -9.31 6.28
N LYS A 96 -21.27 -9.63 6.06
CA LYS A 96 -20.45 -10.48 6.92
C LYS A 96 -19.32 -9.66 7.54
N THR A 97 -18.87 -10.06 8.72
CA THR A 97 -17.69 -9.49 9.38
C THR A 97 -16.51 -10.43 9.18
N TYR A 98 -15.38 -9.89 8.76
CA TYR A 98 -14.12 -10.60 8.60
C TYR A 98 -13.11 -10.07 9.62
N GLU A 99 -12.25 -10.93 10.16
CA GLU A 99 -11.16 -10.57 11.07
C GLU A 99 -9.81 -11.03 10.51
N LEU A 100 -8.71 -10.39 10.92
CA LEU A 100 -7.36 -10.79 10.50
C LEU A 100 -7.10 -12.26 10.82
N VAL A 101 -6.40 -12.94 9.93
CA VAL A 101 -5.98 -14.32 10.19
C VAL A 101 -4.73 -14.35 11.08
N PRO A 102 -4.57 -15.37 11.95
CA PRO A 102 -3.28 -15.61 12.60
C PRO A 102 -2.25 -16.11 11.57
N ALA A 103 -0.97 -16.08 11.94
CA ALA A 103 0.09 -16.66 11.12
C ALA A 103 -0.22 -18.12 10.76
N GLY A 104 0.05 -18.49 9.50
CA GLY A 104 -0.28 -19.81 8.98
C GLY A 104 -0.21 -19.90 7.47
N ASN A 105 -0.55 -21.08 6.94
CA ASN A 105 -0.59 -21.31 5.50
C ASN A 105 -2.05 -21.43 5.04
N TYR A 106 -2.46 -20.53 4.15
CA TYR A 106 -3.80 -20.41 3.60
C TYR A 106 -3.79 -20.67 2.09
N THR A 107 -4.96 -20.68 1.45
CA THR A 107 -5.06 -20.86 -0.01
C THR A 107 -4.29 -19.77 -0.77
N VAL A 108 -4.29 -18.54 -0.25
CA VAL A 108 -3.50 -17.41 -0.80
C VAL A 108 -2.00 -17.49 -0.55
N GLY A 109 -1.54 -18.30 0.41
CA GLY A 109 -0.12 -18.47 0.76
C GLY A 109 0.17 -18.37 2.26
N GLU A 110 1.46 -18.17 2.58
CA GLU A 110 1.92 -18.04 3.96
C GLU A 110 1.68 -16.62 4.48
N VAL A 111 1.06 -16.55 5.66
CA VAL A 111 0.73 -15.30 6.35
C VAL A 111 1.52 -15.21 7.65
N ASP A 112 2.02 -14.02 7.99
CA ASP A 112 2.74 -13.73 9.23
C ASP A 112 1.83 -13.36 10.40
N ASP A 113 2.44 -13.01 11.55
CA ASP A 113 1.73 -12.70 12.79
C ASP A 113 0.93 -11.38 12.72
N GLU A 114 1.13 -10.59 11.66
CA GLU A 114 0.43 -9.33 11.41
C GLU A 114 -0.78 -9.52 10.48
N GLY A 115 -1.03 -10.75 10.02
CA GLY A 115 -2.04 -11.05 9.02
C GLY A 115 -1.62 -10.65 7.60
N HIS A 116 -0.34 -10.35 7.36
CA HIS A 116 0.20 -9.97 6.06
C HIS A 116 0.64 -11.19 5.24
N LEU A 117 0.33 -11.17 3.94
CA LEU A 117 0.70 -12.21 2.99
C LEU A 117 2.18 -12.08 2.62
N LYS A 118 3.03 -13.03 3.06
CA LYS A 118 4.50 -12.94 2.94
C LYS A 118 5.04 -12.85 1.51
N SER A 119 4.24 -13.21 0.50
CA SER A 119 4.62 -13.06 -0.90
C SER A 119 4.46 -11.63 -1.45
N THR A 120 3.95 -10.69 -0.65
CA THR A 120 3.76 -9.28 -1.03
C THR A 120 4.80 -8.36 -0.39
N ASP A 121 4.78 -7.05 -0.70
CA ASP A 121 5.74 -6.11 -0.13
C ASP A 121 5.63 -6.03 1.40
N PRO A 122 6.73 -5.80 2.13
CA PRO A 122 6.72 -5.67 3.58
C PRO A 122 5.75 -4.59 4.09
N THR A 123 5.14 -4.84 5.26
CA THR A 123 4.18 -3.94 5.92
C THR A 123 4.80 -2.63 6.39
N THR A 124 6.11 -2.60 6.60
CA THR A 124 6.92 -1.43 6.95
C THR A 124 8.15 -1.36 6.06
N GLY A 125 8.66 -0.15 5.82
CA GLY A 125 9.89 0.01 5.07
C GLY A 125 10.09 1.41 4.55
N LYS A 126 10.85 1.51 3.46
CA LYS A 126 11.10 2.75 2.74
C LYS A 126 10.42 2.73 1.38
N VAL A 127 9.88 3.89 0.98
CA VAL A 127 9.41 4.12 -0.38
C VAL A 127 10.57 3.94 -1.36
N ILE A 128 10.32 3.22 -2.45
CA ILE A 128 11.25 3.02 -3.56
C ILE A 128 10.67 3.68 -4.82
N GLU A 129 11.47 3.82 -5.88
CA GLU A 129 10.91 4.23 -7.17
C GLU A 129 9.90 3.18 -7.68
N GLY A 130 8.70 3.63 -8.04
CA GLY A 130 7.59 2.76 -8.45
C GLY A 130 6.66 2.36 -7.30
N ASP A 131 5.99 1.21 -7.46
CA ASP A 131 4.89 0.82 -6.59
C ASP A 131 5.28 -0.31 -5.65
N LYS A 132 4.82 -0.20 -4.40
CA LYS A 132 4.77 -1.30 -3.43
C LYS A 132 3.34 -1.71 -3.17
N ASN A 133 3.11 -3.01 -3.01
CA ASN A 133 1.78 -3.59 -2.82
C ASN A 133 1.81 -4.52 -1.61
N VAL A 134 1.16 -4.10 -0.52
CA VAL A 134 1.06 -4.85 0.74
C VAL A 134 -0.33 -5.50 0.81
N THR A 135 -0.43 -6.78 1.14
CA THR A 135 -1.74 -7.46 1.24
C THR A 135 -1.99 -8.02 2.64
N TYR A 136 -3.13 -7.66 3.23
CA TYR A 136 -3.64 -8.27 4.46
C TYR A 136 -4.71 -9.31 4.17
N VAL A 137 -4.67 -10.42 4.90
CA VAL A 137 -5.54 -11.58 4.72
C VAL A 137 -6.49 -11.71 5.91
N TYR A 138 -7.77 -11.94 5.61
CA TYR A 138 -8.85 -12.03 6.59
C TYR A 138 -9.63 -13.34 6.46
N LYS A 139 -10.25 -13.77 7.55
CA LYS A 139 -11.19 -14.89 7.59
C LYS A 139 -12.55 -14.41 8.05
N LEU A 140 -13.60 -15.11 7.64
CA LEU A 140 -14.95 -14.87 8.14
C LEU A 140 -14.98 -15.04 9.67
N LYS A 141 -15.43 -14.01 10.38
CA LYS A 141 -15.65 -14.09 11.82
C LYS A 141 -16.91 -14.91 12.06
N GLU A 142 -16.77 -16.03 12.76
CA GLU A 142 -17.93 -16.81 13.16
C GLU A 142 -18.77 -15.99 14.13
N THR A 143 -20.05 -15.82 13.83
CA THR A 143 -20.99 -15.32 14.84
C THR A 143 -21.08 -16.39 15.93
N PRO A 144 -20.85 -16.08 17.21
CA PRO A 144 -21.21 -17.01 18.26
C PRO A 144 -22.68 -17.34 18.06
N ASP A 145 -23.00 -18.64 17.96
CA ASP A 145 -24.38 -19.10 17.83
C ASP A 145 -25.24 -18.30 18.80
N LYS A 146 -26.39 -17.78 18.32
CA LYS A 146 -27.43 -17.23 19.20
C LYS A 146 -27.52 -18.14 20.43
N PRO A 147 -27.59 -17.60 21.67
CA PRO A 147 -27.75 -18.43 22.85
C PRO A 147 -28.83 -19.46 22.55
N VAL A 148 -28.47 -20.74 22.59
CA VAL A 148 -29.44 -21.82 22.42
C VAL A 148 -30.48 -21.55 23.49
N GLU A 149 -31.66 -21.09 23.08
CA GLU A 149 -32.76 -20.86 24.00
C GLU A 149 -32.94 -22.19 24.76
N PRO A 150 -32.94 -22.20 26.10
CA PRO A 150 -33.05 -23.45 26.83
C PRO A 150 -34.35 -24.11 26.40
N THR A 151 -34.25 -25.19 25.61
CA THR A 151 -35.39 -26.03 25.30
C THR A 151 -35.96 -26.49 26.64
N PRO A 152 -37.25 -26.22 26.94
CA PRO A 152 -37.86 -26.71 28.17
C PRO A 152 -37.64 -28.22 28.24
N ASP A 153 -36.94 -28.66 29.29
CA ASP A 153 -36.60 -30.05 29.49
C ASP A 153 -37.84 -30.93 29.29
N LYS A 154 -37.73 -31.87 28.37
CA LYS A 154 -38.68 -32.96 28.21
C LYS A 154 -38.77 -33.68 29.57
N PRO A 155 -39.97 -33.89 30.16
CA PRO A 155 -40.09 -34.37 31.53
C PRO A 155 -39.39 -35.72 31.66
N VAL A 156 -38.48 -35.81 32.64
CA VAL A 156 -37.78 -37.06 33.00
C VAL A 156 -38.83 -38.04 33.52
N ASP A 157 -39.04 -39.11 32.76
CA ASP A 157 -39.87 -40.25 33.14
C ASP A 157 -39.24 -40.92 34.38
N GLN A 158 -39.90 -40.80 35.53
CA GLN A 158 -39.50 -41.48 36.76
C GLN A 158 -39.80 -42.97 36.64
N LEU A 159 -38.86 -43.72 36.05
CA LEU A 159 -38.87 -45.17 36.14
C LEU A 159 -38.62 -45.59 37.60
N GLN A 160 -39.71 -46.03 38.23
CA GLN A 160 -39.71 -46.76 39.49
C GLN A 160 -38.77 -47.95 39.40
N THR A 161 -37.78 -48.03 40.29
CA THR A 161 -37.15 -49.30 40.65
C THR A 161 -37.33 -49.52 42.14
N THR A 162 -38.34 -50.31 42.49
CA THR A 162 -38.45 -50.94 43.80
C THR A 162 -37.41 -52.06 43.89
N CYS A 163 -36.56 -52.03 44.91
CA CYS A 163 -35.91 -53.24 45.42
C CYS A 163 -36.03 -53.27 46.95
N ARG A 164 -36.52 -54.41 47.44
CA ARG A 164 -36.95 -54.72 48.80
C ARG A 164 -35.98 -55.76 49.41
N ALA A 165 -35.88 -55.76 50.73
CA ALA A 165 -35.34 -56.78 51.68
C ALA A 165 -34.11 -56.27 52.46
N ASN A 166 -34.23 -55.85 53.73
CA ASN A 166 -34.49 -56.62 54.97
C ASN A 166 -33.30 -57.48 55.42
N SER A 167 -32.62 -57.09 56.51
CA SER A 167 -32.38 -57.97 57.68
C SER A 167 -31.78 -57.23 58.89
N ARG A 168 -32.51 -57.36 60.02
CA ARG A 168 -32.11 -57.52 61.43
C ARG A 168 -30.64 -57.92 61.64
N ASN A 169 -29.89 -57.58 62.69
CA ASN A 169 -30.01 -57.66 64.17
C ASN A 169 -28.62 -57.13 64.68
N LEU A 170 -28.30 -56.74 65.92
CA LEU A 170 -28.87 -56.81 67.27
C LEU A 170 -28.24 -55.65 68.05
#